data_AF-A0A2E6VZD9-F1
#
_entry.id   AF-A0A2E6VZD9-F1
#
_cell.length_a   1.000
_cell.length_b   1.000
_cell.length_c   1.000
_cell.angle_alpha   90.00
_cell.angle_beta   90.00
_cell.angle_gamma   90.00
#
_symmetry.space_group_name_H-M   'P 1'
#
loop_
_entity.id
_entity.type
_entity.pdbx_description
1 polymer ?
#
loop_
_entity_poly.entity_id
_entity_poly.type
_entity_poly.pdbx_seq_one_letter_code
_entity_poly.pdbx_strand_id
1 'polypeptide(L)'
;MELFVGKHLNKVDKKGRVTVPKSFRSALNKQTFNGVYVFPQFKYTALEACSERFIRMISQSLNELPMFSDDQDDLSIILENTFPLAFDSEGRIILSAELLDAAEIESDVVFVGRGVRFQIWRPEIYHSVREPTIERFRTRGLTLSLSSLNSE
;
A
#
# COMPACT_ATOMS: atom_id res chain seq x y z
N MET A 1 -3.92 7.79 14.33
CA MET A 1 -3.05 6.81 13.66
C MET A 1 -3.93 6.00 12.73
N GLU A 2 -3.63 6.04 11.45
CA GLU A 2 -4.32 5.26 10.41
C GLU A 2 -3.97 3.79 10.61
N LEU A 3 -5.00 2.95 10.56
CA LEU A 3 -4.85 1.52 10.76
C LEU A 3 -5.64 0.77 9.69
N PHE A 4 -4.91 0.17 8.75
CA PHE A 4 -5.45 -0.68 7.71
C PHE A 4 -5.24 -2.15 8.09
N VAL A 5 -6.34 -2.86 8.31
CA VAL A 5 -6.34 -4.26 8.76
C VAL A 5 -7.38 -5.05 7.96
N GLY A 6 -7.03 -6.28 7.62
CA GLY A 6 -7.92 -7.20 6.93
C GLY A 6 -7.60 -7.35 5.45
N LYS A 7 -8.41 -8.19 4.79
CA LYS A 7 -8.32 -8.50 3.36
C LYS A 7 -9.68 -8.29 2.71
N HIS A 8 -9.72 -7.63 1.57
CA HIS A 8 -10.98 -7.32 0.87
C HIS A 8 -10.84 -7.58 -0.62
N LEU A 9 -11.68 -8.45 -1.18
CA LEU A 9 -11.72 -8.74 -2.61
C LEU A 9 -12.71 -7.80 -3.30
N ASN A 10 -12.27 -7.13 -4.35
CA ASN A 10 -13.04 -6.15 -5.10
C ASN A 10 -12.79 -6.32 -6.60
N LYS A 11 -13.77 -5.91 -7.42
CA LYS A 11 -13.62 -5.90 -8.88
C LYS A 11 -13.08 -4.56 -9.36
N VAL A 12 -12.27 -4.61 -10.40
CA VAL A 12 -11.85 -3.47 -11.20
C VAL A 12 -12.78 -3.40 -12.40
N ASP A 13 -13.33 -2.21 -12.67
CA ASP A 13 -14.15 -2.03 -13.86
C ASP A 13 -13.29 -1.78 -15.12
N LYS A 14 -13.95 -1.73 -16.29
CA LYS A 14 -13.28 -1.51 -17.58
C LYS A 14 -12.50 -0.20 -17.68
N LYS A 15 -12.70 0.76 -16.76
CA LYS A 15 -12.01 2.04 -16.72
C LYS A 15 -10.91 2.08 -15.65
N GLY A 16 -10.57 0.94 -15.05
CA GLY A 16 -9.60 0.87 -13.95
C GLY A 16 -10.15 1.35 -12.62
N ARG A 17 -11.47 1.60 -12.49
CA ARG A 17 -12.05 2.04 -11.21
C ARG A 17 -12.21 0.88 -10.27
N VAL A 18 -11.82 1.10 -9.02
CA VAL A 18 -11.97 0.13 -7.94
C VAL A 18 -12.45 0.80 -6.66
N THR A 19 -13.41 0.19 -6.00
CA THR A 19 -13.91 0.66 -4.70
C THR A 19 -12.90 0.35 -3.61
N VAL A 20 -12.44 1.39 -2.90
CA VAL A 20 -11.58 1.19 -1.73
C VAL A 20 -12.43 0.76 -0.53
N PRO A 21 -12.02 -0.27 0.24
CA PRO A 21 -12.79 -0.76 1.39
C PRO A 21 -13.21 0.35 2.34
N LYS A 22 -14.47 0.32 2.80
CA LYS A 22 -15.03 1.36 3.68
C LYS A 22 -14.22 1.54 4.96
N SER A 23 -13.71 0.45 5.52
CA SER A 23 -12.80 0.45 6.69
C SER A 23 -11.53 1.25 6.42
N PHE A 24 -10.94 1.10 5.24
CA PHE A 24 -9.70 1.79 4.85
C PHE A 24 -9.97 3.27 4.59
N ARG A 25 -11.06 3.59 3.87
CA ARG A 25 -11.49 4.99 3.67
C ARG A 25 -11.73 5.70 5.00
N SER A 26 -12.39 5.02 5.94
CA SER A 26 -12.69 5.58 7.27
C SER A 26 -11.41 5.90 8.07
N ALA A 27 -10.33 5.13 7.89
CA ALA A 27 -9.03 5.41 8.49
C ALA A 27 -8.36 6.67 7.93
N LEU A 28 -8.75 7.12 6.74
CA LEU A 28 -8.18 8.28 6.02
C LEU A 28 -8.99 9.58 6.23
N ASN A 29 -10.14 9.53 6.91
CA ASN A 29 -11.08 10.66 7.04
C ASN A 29 -10.49 11.95 7.65
N LYS A 30 -9.33 11.90 8.29
CA LYS A 30 -8.70 13.04 8.98
C LYS A 30 -7.64 13.76 8.14
N GLN A 31 -7.30 13.27 6.95
CA GLN A 31 -6.27 13.88 6.12
C GLN A 31 -6.87 14.94 5.19
N THR A 32 -6.05 15.89 4.72
CA THR A 32 -6.51 16.99 3.87
C THR A 32 -6.85 16.51 2.47
N PHE A 33 -6.01 15.64 1.91
CA PHE A 33 -6.26 15.04 0.61
C PHE A 33 -7.32 13.92 0.69
N ASN A 34 -8.48 14.06 0.04
CA ASN A 34 -9.50 13.01 0.04
C ASN A 34 -9.16 11.87 -0.96
N GLY A 35 -8.19 11.04 -0.62
CA GLY A 35 -7.68 9.98 -1.50
C GLY A 35 -6.58 9.13 -0.87
N VAL A 36 -5.80 8.47 -1.72
CA VAL A 36 -4.63 7.67 -1.32
C VAL A 36 -3.45 7.95 -2.24
N TYR A 37 -2.24 7.74 -1.73
CA TYR A 37 -1.03 7.76 -2.54
C TYR A 37 -0.66 6.31 -2.88
N VAL A 38 -0.49 6.01 -4.16
CA VAL A 38 -0.28 4.64 -4.67
C VAL A 38 0.97 4.56 -5.54
N PHE A 39 1.79 3.53 -5.34
CA PHE A 39 3.01 3.27 -6.13
C PHE A 39 3.25 1.75 -6.30
N PRO A 40 4.01 1.32 -7.32
CA PRO A 40 4.43 -0.07 -7.47
C PRO A 40 5.24 -0.56 -6.26
N GLN A 41 5.01 -1.80 -5.85
CA GLN A 41 5.74 -2.39 -4.73
C GLN A 41 7.06 -3.01 -5.23
N PHE A 42 8.21 -2.54 -4.74
CA PHE A 42 9.54 -2.95 -5.22
C PHE A 42 9.97 -4.40 -4.96
N LYS A 43 9.22 -5.20 -4.19
CA LYS A 43 9.59 -6.58 -3.83
C LYS A 43 8.67 -7.64 -4.47
N TYR A 44 7.46 -7.27 -4.82
CA TYR A 44 6.42 -8.17 -5.28
C TYR A 44 5.59 -7.47 -6.35
N THR A 45 5.05 -8.23 -7.30
CA THR A 45 4.07 -7.76 -8.28
C THR A 45 2.76 -7.36 -7.59
N ALA A 46 2.71 -6.12 -7.11
CA ALA A 46 1.63 -5.53 -6.32
C ALA A 46 1.79 -4.01 -6.29
N LEU A 47 0.77 -3.31 -5.80
CA LEU A 47 0.85 -1.89 -5.46
C LEU A 47 0.89 -1.71 -3.94
N GLU A 48 1.58 -0.67 -3.50
CA GLU A 48 1.51 -0.14 -2.15
C GLU A 48 0.65 1.13 -2.15
N ALA A 49 -0.16 1.31 -1.12
CA ALA A 49 -1.03 2.46 -0.96
C ALA A 49 -1.00 2.98 0.48
N CYS A 50 -0.97 4.29 0.64
CA CYS A 50 -0.77 4.92 1.95
C CYS A 50 -1.50 6.26 2.11
N SER A 51 -1.50 6.77 3.35
CA SER A 51 -2.08 8.07 3.69
C SER A 51 -1.15 9.22 3.29
N GLU A 52 -1.71 10.43 3.21
CA GLU A 52 -0.94 11.66 3.01
C GLU A 52 0.16 11.83 4.07
N ARG A 53 -0.13 11.45 5.32
CA ARG A 53 0.85 11.51 6.41
C ARG A 53 2.05 10.61 6.13
N PHE A 54 1.83 9.40 5.65
CA PHE A 54 2.90 8.44 5.41
C PHE A 54 3.82 8.89 4.26
N ILE A 55 3.25 9.36 3.15
CA ILE A 55 4.07 9.84 2.03
C ILE A 55 4.89 11.09 2.40
N ARG A 56 4.33 11.97 3.25
CA ARG A 56 5.07 13.11 3.81
C ARG A 56 6.24 12.67 4.69
N MET A 57 6.07 11.60 5.49
CA MET A 57 7.17 11.03 6.26
C MET A 57 8.28 10.49 5.35
N ILE A 58 7.94 9.80 4.25
CA ILE A 58 8.94 9.34 3.26
C ILE A 58 9.71 10.55 2.69
N SER A 59 8.99 11.58 2.25
CA SER A 59 9.62 12.80 1.71
C SER A 59 10.52 13.48 2.73
N GLN A 60 10.12 13.55 4.00
CA GLN A 60 10.96 14.10 5.05
C GLN A 60 12.22 13.27 5.28
N SER A 61 12.10 11.94 5.35
CA SER A 61 13.26 11.06 5.52
C SER A 61 14.25 11.15 4.35
N LEU A 62 13.78 11.35 3.12
CA LEU A 62 14.65 11.58 1.96
C LEU A 62 15.41 12.91 2.05
N ASN A 63 14.80 13.95 2.61
CA ASN A 63 15.44 15.25 2.83
C ASN A 63 16.48 15.23 3.96
N GLU A 64 16.44 14.23 4.84
CA GLU A 64 17.42 14.03 5.91
C GLU A 64 18.69 13.31 5.40
N LEU A 65 18.65 12.71 4.21
CA LEU A 65 19.81 12.12 3.56
C LEU A 65 20.73 13.20 2.96
N PRO A 66 22.04 12.93 2.82
CA PRO A 66 22.95 13.87 2.19
C PRO A 66 22.51 14.21 0.76
N MET A 67 22.45 15.51 0.47
CA MET A 67 22.09 16.01 -0.85
C MET A 67 23.04 15.45 -1.92
N PHE A 68 22.49 14.85 -2.98
CA PHE A 68 23.22 14.18 -4.07
C PHE A 68 23.94 12.87 -3.69
N SER A 69 23.56 12.24 -2.57
CA SER A 69 24.03 10.87 -2.30
C SER A 69 23.31 9.85 -3.17
N ASP A 70 24.02 8.78 -3.55
CA ASP A 70 23.43 7.65 -4.29
C ASP A 70 22.21 7.07 -3.56
N ASP A 71 22.28 6.94 -2.22
CA ASP A 71 21.16 6.47 -1.40
C ASP A 71 19.92 7.38 -1.51
N GLN A 72 20.12 8.71 -1.56
CA GLN A 72 19.02 9.65 -1.73
C GLN A 72 18.39 9.51 -3.12
N ASP A 73 19.22 9.41 -4.16
CA ASP A 73 18.78 9.26 -5.56
C ASP A 73 17.99 7.95 -5.73
N ASP A 74 18.57 6.82 -5.32
CA ASP A 74 17.97 5.49 -5.42
C ASP A 74 16.65 5.38 -4.64
N LEU A 75 16.57 5.97 -3.44
CA LEU A 75 15.34 5.94 -2.64
C LEU A 75 14.27 6.93 -3.13
N SER A 76 14.66 7.96 -3.88
CA SER A 76 13.73 8.96 -4.43
C SER A 76 12.73 8.34 -5.42
N ILE A 77 13.09 7.20 -6.03
CA ILE A 77 12.24 6.42 -6.93
C ILE A 77 10.86 6.10 -6.33
N ILE A 78 10.76 5.99 -5.01
CA ILE A 78 9.48 5.79 -4.31
C ILE A 78 8.54 6.97 -4.59
N LEU A 79 9.04 8.20 -4.45
CA LEU A 79 8.25 9.40 -4.69
C LEU A 79 7.99 9.61 -6.18
N GLU A 80 8.97 9.33 -7.05
CA GLU A 80 8.83 9.42 -8.50
C GLU A 80 7.68 8.56 -9.04
N ASN A 81 7.53 7.36 -8.47
CA ASN A 81 6.50 6.39 -8.90
C ASN A 81 5.22 6.46 -8.05
N THR A 82 5.06 7.51 -7.23
CA THR A 82 3.86 7.70 -6.39
C THR A 82 2.82 8.60 -7.07
N PHE A 83 1.61 8.06 -7.20
CA PHE A 83 0.46 8.75 -7.76
C PHE A 83 -0.58 9.10 -6.67
N PRO A 84 -1.00 10.37 -6.54
CA PRO A 84 -2.12 10.74 -5.70
C PRO A 84 -3.45 10.40 -6.40
N LEU A 85 -4.20 9.46 -5.85
CA LEU A 85 -5.49 9.01 -6.39
C LEU A 85 -6.63 9.47 -5.49
N ALA A 86 -7.41 10.43 -5.97
CA ALA A 86 -8.57 10.96 -5.26
C ALA A 86 -9.73 9.97 -5.26
N PHE A 87 -10.52 9.99 -4.19
CA PHE A 87 -11.78 9.26 -4.14
C PHE A 87 -12.86 9.99 -4.94
N ASP A 88 -13.64 9.24 -5.71
CA ASP A 88 -14.91 9.74 -6.25
C ASP A 88 -16.03 9.72 -5.19
N SER A 89 -17.24 10.13 -5.59
CA SER A 89 -18.42 10.17 -4.70
C SER A 89 -18.84 8.80 -4.13
N GLU A 90 -18.44 7.71 -4.77
CA GLU A 90 -18.70 6.33 -4.34
C GLU A 90 -17.53 5.75 -3.51
N GLY A 91 -16.43 6.50 -3.35
CA GLY A 91 -15.21 6.03 -2.70
C GLY A 91 -14.36 5.10 -3.57
N ARG A 92 -14.44 5.25 -4.89
CA ARG A 92 -13.56 4.56 -5.84
C ARG A 92 -12.33 5.40 -6.15
N ILE A 93 -11.25 4.74 -6.51
CA ILE A 93 -10.07 5.33 -7.15
C ILE A 93 -9.95 4.79 -8.57
N ILE A 94 -9.25 5.51 -9.45
CA ILE A 94 -8.89 5.04 -10.78
C ILE A 94 -7.43 4.57 -10.73
N LEU A 95 -7.20 3.29 -10.99
CA LEU A 95 -5.86 2.76 -11.27
C LEU A 95 -5.57 3.00 -12.76
N SER A 96 -4.49 3.73 -13.06
CA SER A 96 -4.02 3.92 -14.42
C SER A 96 -3.60 2.59 -15.06
N ALA A 97 -3.51 2.54 -16.39
CA ALA A 97 -2.99 1.37 -17.10
C ALA A 97 -1.60 0.97 -16.56
N GLU A 98 -0.71 1.93 -16.33
CA GLU A 98 0.61 1.72 -15.74
C GLU A 98 0.57 1.02 -14.37
N LEU A 99 -0.34 1.45 -13.48
CA LEU A 99 -0.49 0.82 -12.16
C LEU A 99 -1.11 -0.58 -12.26
N LEU A 100 -2.04 -0.78 -13.19
CA LEU A 100 -2.63 -2.10 -13.44
C LEU A 100 -1.58 -3.07 -13.99
N ASP A 101 -0.80 -2.63 -14.97
CA ASP A 101 0.26 -3.42 -15.60
C ASP A 101 1.37 -3.77 -14.61
N ALA A 102 1.83 -2.80 -13.79
CA ALA A 102 2.87 -3.02 -12.78
C ALA A 102 2.49 -4.07 -11.72
N ALA A 103 1.19 -4.27 -11.47
CA ALA A 103 0.67 -5.26 -10.52
C ALA A 103 -0.01 -6.45 -11.20
N GLU A 104 0.07 -6.55 -12.53
CA GLU A 104 -0.61 -7.55 -13.37
C GLU A 104 -2.10 -7.71 -13.03
N ILE A 105 -2.80 -6.61 -12.74
CA ILE A 105 -4.21 -6.62 -12.35
C ILE A 105 -5.09 -6.55 -13.59
N GLU A 106 -5.98 -7.52 -13.75
CA GLU A 106 -6.91 -7.60 -14.89
C GLU A 106 -8.35 -7.22 -14.49
N SER A 107 -8.98 -8.01 -13.61
CA SER A 107 -10.41 -7.86 -13.29
C SER A 107 -10.72 -7.78 -11.79
N ASP A 108 -9.88 -8.37 -10.96
CA ASP A 108 -10.11 -8.50 -9.54
C ASP A 108 -8.85 -8.07 -8.79
N VAL A 109 -9.07 -7.46 -7.62
CA VAL A 109 -8.00 -7.09 -6.70
C VAL A 109 -8.32 -7.53 -5.30
N VAL A 110 -7.27 -7.83 -4.54
CA VAL A 110 -7.34 -7.96 -3.09
C VAL A 110 -6.59 -6.83 -2.43
N PHE A 111 -7.31 -6.05 -1.63
CA PHE A 111 -6.76 -5.05 -0.71
C PHE A 111 -6.30 -5.75 0.56
N VAL A 112 -5.08 -5.46 1.02
CA VAL A 112 -4.47 -6.13 2.18
C VAL A 112 -3.90 -5.09 3.14
N GLY A 113 -4.50 -4.97 4.31
CA GLY A 113 -4.03 -4.07 5.36
C GLY A 113 -2.69 -4.50 5.95
N ARG A 114 -1.78 -3.53 6.15
CA ARG A 114 -0.41 -3.74 6.66
C ARG A 114 -0.07 -2.73 7.77
N GLY A 115 -1.06 -2.35 8.58
CA GLY A 115 -0.87 -1.38 9.66
C GLY A 115 -1.03 0.04 9.15
N VAL A 116 0.08 0.75 8.94
CA VAL A 116 0.09 2.17 8.52
C VAL A 116 -0.09 2.38 7.01
N ARG A 117 -0.12 1.29 6.25
CA ARG A 117 -0.28 1.24 4.80
C ARG A 117 -1.07 0.00 4.41
N PHE A 118 -1.46 -0.11 3.15
CA PHE A 118 -2.09 -1.31 2.62
C PHE A 118 -1.57 -1.59 1.22
N GLN A 119 -1.78 -2.82 0.76
CA GLN A 119 -1.36 -3.25 -0.57
C GLN A 119 -2.55 -3.61 -1.43
N ILE A 120 -2.40 -3.50 -2.74
CA ILE A 120 -3.38 -3.87 -3.75
C ILE A 120 -2.73 -4.92 -4.64
N TRP A 121 -3.36 -6.09 -4.76
CA TRP A 121 -2.78 -7.23 -5.46
C TRP A 121 -3.77 -7.80 -6.45
N ARG A 122 -3.26 -8.41 -7.52
CA ARG A 122 -3.99 -9.47 -8.20
C ARG A 122 -4.15 -10.69 -7.24
N PRO A 123 -5.36 -11.25 -7.08
CA PRO A 123 -5.62 -12.32 -6.13
C PRO A 123 -4.70 -13.54 -6.31
N GLU A 124 -4.46 -14.00 -7.53
CA GLU A 124 -3.67 -15.23 -7.77
C GLU A 124 -2.21 -15.04 -7.34
N ILE A 125 -1.62 -13.88 -7.65
CA ILE A 125 -0.27 -13.52 -7.25
C ILE A 125 -0.19 -13.43 -5.72
N TYR A 126 -1.18 -12.78 -5.09
CA TYR A 126 -1.24 -12.72 -3.63
C TYR A 126 -1.22 -14.10 -2.99
N HIS A 127 -2.06 -15.04 -3.45
CA HIS A 127 -2.11 -16.39 -2.90
C HIS A 127 -0.76 -17.11 -3.06
N SER A 128 -0.19 -17.09 -4.27
CA SER A 128 1.11 -17.72 -4.56
C SER A 128 2.25 -17.19 -3.67
N VAL A 129 2.33 -15.87 -3.48
CA VAL A 129 3.41 -15.24 -2.70
C VAL A 129 3.18 -15.38 -1.19
N ARG A 130 1.92 -15.29 -0.73
CA ARG A 130 1.60 -15.13 0.70
C ARG A 130 1.16 -16.40 1.40
N GLU A 131 0.51 -17.37 0.74
CA GLU A 131 0.16 -18.64 1.38
C GLU A 131 1.36 -19.37 2.00
N PRO A 132 2.54 -19.44 1.33
CA PRO A 132 3.72 -20.04 1.93
C PRO A 132 4.22 -19.31 3.20
N THR A 133 3.75 -18.09 3.46
CA THR A 133 4.14 -17.32 4.65
C THR A 133 3.54 -17.89 5.92
N ILE A 134 2.33 -18.45 5.88
CA ILE A 134 1.71 -19.09 7.05
C ILE A 134 2.55 -20.29 7.47
N GLU A 135 3.00 -21.09 6.50
CA GLU A 135 3.84 -22.25 6.78
C GLU A 135 5.22 -21.83 7.28
N ARG A 136 5.87 -20.84 6.66
CA ARG A 136 7.14 -20.27 7.17
C ARG A 136 7.01 -19.73 8.59
N PHE A 137 5.88 -19.13 8.95
CA PHE A 137 5.63 -18.62 10.30
C PHE A 137 5.64 -19.74 11.33
N ARG A 138 4.99 -20.87 11.00
CA ARG A 138 4.98 -22.09 11.82
C ARG A 138 6.37 -22.71 11.93
N THR A 139 7.08 -22.87 10.81
CA THR A 139 8.40 -23.55 10.82
C THR A 139 9.49 -22.73 11.50
N ARG A 140 9.46 -21.40 11.37
CA ARG A 140 10.52 -20.51 11.89
C ARG A 140 10.27 -19.98 13.30
N GLY A 141 9.13 -20.29 13.90
CA GLY A 141 8.77 -19.80 15.24
C GLY A 141 8.82 -18.27 15.36
N LEU A 142 8.41 -17.56 14.30
CA LEU A 142 8.53 -16.10 14.26
C LEU A 142 7.63 -15.47 15.33
N THR A 143 8.21 -14.62 16.17
CA THR A 143 7.48 -13.83 17.18
C THR A 143 7.71 -12.35 16.94
N LEU A 144 6.69 -11.52 17.17
CA LEU A 144 6.82 -10.07 17.12
C LEU A 144 6.99 -9.52 18.54
N SER A 145 8.11 -8.85 18.81
CA SER A 145 8.26 -8.06 20.03
C SER A 145 7.42 -6.78 19.89
N LEU A 146 6.49 -6.58 20.82
CA LEU A 146 5.61 -5.42 20.81
C LEU A 146 6.29 -4.26 21.51
N SER A 147 6.52 -3.17 20.76
CA SER A 147 7.27 -1.99 21.21
C SER A 147 6.67 -1.26 22.43
N SER A 148 5.42 -1.53 22.79
CA SER A 148 4.71 -0.89 23.90
C SER A 148 4.32 -1.82 25.05
N LEU A 149 4.77 -3.08 25.06
CA LEU A 149 4.59 -3.99 26.21
C LEU A 149 5.82 -4.07 27.12
N ASN A 150 6.95 -3.48 26.71
CA ASN A 150 8.20 -3.45 27.49
C ASN A 150 8.47 -2.08 28.12
N SER A 151 7.43 -1.25 28.23
CA SER A 151 7.49 0.08 28.83
C SER A 151 6.45 0.17 29.94
N GLU A 152 6.68 -0.60 31.00
CA GLU A 152 6.23 -0.33 32.37
C GLU A 152 7.46 -0.33 33.28
#